data_AF-A0A5K0XW31-F1
#
_entry.id   AF-A0A5K0XW31-F1
#
_cell.length_a   1.000
_cell.length_b   1.000
_cell.length_c   1.000
_cell.angle_alpha   90.00
_cell.angle_beta   90.00
_cell.angle_gamma   90.00
#
_symmetry.space_group_name_H-M   'P 1'
#
loop_
_entity.id
_entity.type
_entity.pdbx_description
1 polymer ?
#
loop_
_entity_poly.entity_id
_entity_poly.type
_entity_poly.pdbx_seq_one_letter_code
_entity_poly.pdbx_strand_id
1 'polypeptide(L)' 'MGCSMRASRIAALLNLQPHPEGGYYKETLRDSSIHLN' A
#
# COMPACT_ATOMS: atom_id res chain seq x y z
N MET A 1 -8.23 -14.17 22.45
CA MET A 1 -6.86 -13.65 22.19
C MET A 1 -6.79 -13.25 20.73
N GLY A 2 -6.82 -11.95 20.43
CA GLY A 2 -6.57 -11.50 19.06
C GLY A 2 -5.11 -11.73 18.73
N CYS A 3 -4.80 -12.54 17.71
CA CYS A 3 -3.43 -12.66 17.23
C CYS A 3 -3.04 -11.31 16.60
N SER A 4 -2.15 -10.57 17.26
CA SER A 4 -1.66 -9.29 16.74
C SER A 4 -0.89 -9.56 15.45
N MET A 5 -1.49 -9.20 14.32
CA MET A 5 -0.83 -9.28 13.01
C MET A 5 0.26 -8.21 12.96
N ARG A 6 1.52 -8.65 12.82
CA ARG A 6 2.64 -7.72 12.67
C ARG A 6 2.48 -6.91 11.39
N ALA A 7 2.77 -5.61 11.46
CA ALA A 7 2.73 -4.70 10.31
C ALA A 7 3.59 -5.20 9.14
N SER A 8 4.76 -5.81 9.41
CA SER A 8 5.63 -6.40 8.38
C SER A 8 4.96 -7.55 7.62
N ARG A 9 4.14 -8.36 8.31
CA ARG A 9 3.37 -9.44 7.68
C ARG A 9 2.28 -8.88 6.77
N ILE A 10 1.60 -7.80 7.20
CA ILE A 10 0.58 -7.12 6.38
C ILE A 10 1.23 -6.51 5.13
N ALA A 11 2.37 -5.83 5.27
CA ALA A 11 3.10 -5.25 4.16
C ALA A 11 3.52 -6.30 3.12
N ALA A 12 4.00 -7.46 3.57
CA ALA A 12 4.33 -8.57 2.69
C ALA A 12 3.09 -9.18 2.00
N LEU A 13 2.00 -9.42 2.75
CA LEU A 13 0.76 -9.97 2.21
C LEU A 13 0.14 -9.07 1.13
N LEU A 14 0.21 -7.75 1.31
CA LEU A 14 -0.35 -6.78 0.36
C LEU A 14 0.65 -6.38 -0.75
N ASN A 15 1.89 -6.87 -0.67
CA ASN A 15 3.00 -6.51 -1.55
C ASN A 15 3.21 -4.99 -1.63
N LEU A 16 3.29 -4.35 -0.46
CA LEU A 16 3.52 -2.91 -0.36
C LEU A 16 4.98 -2.56 -0.62
N GLN A 17 5.20 -1.42 -1.26
CA GLN A 17 6.53 -0.88 -1.57
C GLN A 17 6.88 0.26 -0.61
N PRO A 18 8.16 0.50 -0.29
CA PRO A 18 8.55 1.66 0.50
C PRO A 18 8.26 2.95 -0.27
N HIS A 19 7.69 3.95 0.41
CA HIS A 19 7.44 5.27 -0.18
C HIS A 19 8.62 6.21 0.14
N PRO A 20 9.06 7.09 -0.80
CA PRO A 20 10.18 8.01 -0.58
C PRO A 20 9.99 8.97 0.60
N GLU A 21 8.74 9.28 0.97
CA GLU A 21 8.43 10.09 2.15
C GLU A 21 8.45 9.31 3.48
N GLY A 22 8.66 8.00 3.41
CA GLY A 22 8.56 7.06 4.53
C GLY A 22 7.26 6.26 4.51
N GLY A 23 7.26 5.11 5.18
CA GLY A 23 6.13 4.18 5.21
C GLY A 23 6.08 3.24 3.99
N TYR A 24 4.96 2.53 3.85
CA TYR A 24 4.71 1.57 2.78
C TYR A 24 3.41 1.93 2.05
N TYR A 25 3.41 1.79 0.72
CA TYR A 25 2.26 2.09 -0.11
C TYR A 25 2.13 1.10 -1.27
N LYS A 26 0.96 1.10 -1.90
CA LYS A 26 0.72 0.45 -3.18
C LYS A 26 -0.46 1.13 -3.84
N GLU A 27 -0.28 1.66 -5.03
CA GLU A 27 -1.41 2.17 -5.83
C GLU A 27 -2.31 0.98 -6.21
N THR A 28 -3.61 1.08 -5.91
CA THR A 28 -4.58 0.01 -6.17
C THR A 28 -5.36 0.26 -7.46
N LEU A 29 -5.91 1.46 -7.59
CA LEU A 29 -6.70 1.90 -8.72
C LEU A 29 -6.42 3.38 -8.95
N ARG A 30 -6.35 3.77 -10.22
CA ARG A 30 -6.28 5.16 -10.64
C ARG A 30 -7.28 5.36 -11.76
N ASP A 31 -8.20 6.29 -11.58
CA ASP A 31 -9.12 6.65 -12.67
C ASP A 31 -8.32 7.18 -13.86
N SER A 32 -8.55 6.58 -15.01
CA SER A 32 -7.92 6.97 -16.28
C SER A 32 -8.88 7.73 -17.20
N SER A 33 -10.13 7.95 -16.75
CA SER A 33 -11.14 8.65 -17.55
C SER A 33 -10.84 10.14 -17.69
N ILE A 34 -10.18 10.73 -16.69
CA ILE A 34 -9.75 12.12 -16.70
C ILE A 34 -8.31 12.23 -17.20
N HIS A 35 -8.14 12.92 -18.33
CA HIS A 35 -6.83 13.40 -18.79
C HIS A 35 -6.74 14.89 -18.46
N LEU A 36 -5.88 15.24 -17.49
CA LEU A 36 -5.57 16.63 -17.18
C LEU A 36 -4.54 17.13 -18.20
N ASN A 37 -5.01 17.90 -19.17
CA ASN A 37 -4.17 18.61 -20.15
C ASN A 37 -3.78 19.99 -19.63
#